data_AF-A0A4Y2UBA2-F1
#
_entry.id   AF-A0A4Y2UBA2-F1
#
_cell.length_a   1.000
_cell.length_b   1.000
_cell.length_c   1.000
_cell.angle_alpha   90.00
_cell.angle_beta   90.00
_cell.angle_gamma   90.00
#
_symmetry.space_group_name_H-M   'P 1'
#
loop_
_entity.id
_entity.type
_entity.pdbx_description
1 polymer ?
#
loop_
_entity_poly.entity_id
_entity_poly.type
_entity_poly.pdbx_seq_one_letter_code
_entity_poly.pdbx_strand_id
1 'polypeptide(L)'
;MLTMVDSEGFDVGCIWFTDEAHFHLNGIVNKQNWRFWGSKNPYWCEAKPLYSPKVTVWDAVCSRGIIGPFFIRETVTSESYVAIMEQFVATQQVLEDRTRTERFMQDGARQHRTEQVFRFLDE
;
A
#
# COMPACT_ATOMS: atom_id res chain seq x y z
N MET A 1 12.06 -4.76 16.38
CA MET A 1 11.32 -5.57 15.39
C MET A 1 12.00 -6.91 15.21
N LEU A 2 13.26 -6.97 14.74
CA LEU A 2 14.06 -8.22 14.67
C LEU A 2 14.04 -9.02 15.98
N THR A 3 14.32 -8.37 17.11
CA THR A 3 14.28 -9.02 18.44
C THR A 3 12.91 -9.56 18.87
N MET A 4 11.80 -9.09 18.26
CA MET A 4 10.45 -9.62 18.51
C MET A 4 10.09 -10.78 17.58
N VAL A 5 10.66 -10.81 16.37
CA VAL A 5 10.56 -11.95 15.43
C VAL A 5 11.29 -13.16 16.01
N ASP A 6 12.46 -12.93 16.62
CA ASP A 6 13.32 -13.99 17.16
C ASP A 6 12.78 -14.59 18.49
N SER A 7 11.80 -13.95 19.13
CA SER A 7 11.29 -14.34 20.46
C SER A 7 10.01 -15.20 20.42
N GLU A 8 9.66 -15.80 19.27
CA GLU A 8 8.46 -16.64 19.01
C GLU A 8 7.08 -16.00 19.29
N GLY A 9 7.02 -14.78 19.84
CA GLY A 9 5.78 -14.04 20.11
C GLY A 9 5.25 -13.23 18.92
N PHE A 10 5.82 -13.41 17.73
CA PHE A 10 5.53 -12.63 16.52
C PHE A 10 5.37 -13.56 15.32
N ASP A 11 4.13 -13.93 15.02
CA ASP A 11 3.82 -14.70 13.81
C ASP A 11 3.83 -13.77 12.59
N VAL A 12 4.91 -13.85 11.80
CA VAL A 12 5.04 -13.12 10.52
C VAL A 12 3.91 -13.48 9.57
N GLY A 13 3.34 -14.68 9.70
CA GLY A 13 2.20 -15.13 8.91
C GLY A 13 0.92 -14.33 9.15
N CYS A 14 0.81 -13.63 10.28
CA CYS A 14 -0.32 -12.80 10.69
C CYS A 14 -0.08 -11.29 10.44
N ILE A 15 0.89 -10.93 9.60
CA ILE A 15 1.10 -9.54 9.18
C ILE A 15 0.46 -9.32 7.81
N TRP A 16 -0.42 -8.33 7.75
CA TRP A 16 -0.92 -7.76 6.51
C TRP A 16 -0.04 -6.59 6.09
N PHE A 17 0.67 -6.76 4.96
CA PHE A 17 1.42 -5.72 4.30
C PHE A 17 0.52 -5.03 3.27
N THR A 18 0.37 -3.72 3.39
CA THR A 18 -0.51 -2.95 2.50
C THR A 18 0.24 -1.80 1.85
N ASP A 19 -0.07 -1.50 0.60
CA ASP A 19 0.52 -0.37 -0.12
C ASP A 19 -0.37 0.08 -1.28
N GLU A 20 -0.11 1.28 -1.78
CA GLU A 20 -0.72 1.83 -2.99
C GLU A 20 0.23 1.79 -4.19
N ALA A 21 -0.31 1.40 -5.33
CA ALA A 21 0.38 1.49 -6.62
C ALA A 21 -0.43 2.29 -7.64
N HIS A 22 0.25 3.19 -8.37
CA HIS A 22 -0.36 3.90 -9.49
C HIS A 22 -0.14 3.14 -10.81
N PHE A 23 -1.22 2.87 -11.52
CA PHE A 23 -1.22 2.29 -12.86
C PHE A 23 -1.67 3.33 -13.87
N HIS A 24 -0.76 3.73 -14.78
CA HIS A 24 -1.09 4.66 -15.86
C HIS A 24 -1.81 3.94 -17.01
N LEU A 25 -2.88 4.54 -17.52
CA LEU A 25 -3.72 3.95 -18.56
C LEU A 25 -3.21 4.19 -19.98
N ASN A 26 -2.13 4.96 -20.12
CA ASN A 26 -1.49 5.27 -21.41
C ASN A 26 -0.33 4.31 -21.76
N GLY A 27 -0.19 3.19 -21.05
CA GLY A 27 0.86 2.21 -21.27
C GLY A 27 2.25 2.64 -20.78
N ILE A 28 2.37 3.82 -20.16
CA ILE A 28 3.63 4.26 -19.55
C ILE A 28 3.82 3.51 -18.24
N VAL A 29 4.81 2.63 -18.19
CA VAL A 29 5.25 2.04 -16.94
C VAL A 29 6.09 3.08 -16.20
N ASN A 30 5.75 3.37 -14.94
CA ASN A 30 6.60 4.14 -14.04
C ASN A 30 7.81 3.31 -13.63
N LYS A 31 8.65 2.96 -14.60
CA LYS A 31 9.97 2.39 -14.36
C LYS A 31 10.80 3.50 -13.74
N GLN A 32 11.49 3.20 -12.65
CA GLN A 32 12.64 3.97 -12.23
C GLN A 32 13.71 3.82 -13.32
N ASN A 33 13.56 4.63 -14.38
CA ASN A 33 14.37 4.53 -15.58
C ASN A 33 15.79 4.97 -15.25
N TRP A 34 16.68 3.98 -15.26
CA TRP A 34 18.05 4.13 -15.76
C TRP A 34 18.96 4.99 -14.87
N ARG A 35 19.56 4.36 -13.85
CA ARG A 35 20.74 4.92 -13.18
C ARG A 35 21.94 4.80 -14.12
N PHE A 36 22.19 5.87 -14.85
CA PHE A 36 23.42 6.02 -15.62
C PHE A 36 24.54 6.50 -14.71
N TRP A 37 25.61 5.71 -14.66
CA TRP A 37 26.86 6.12 -14.04
C TRP A 37 27.81 6.54 -15.15
N GLY A 38 28.37 7.74 -15.04
CA GLY A 38 29.31 8.28 -16.00
C GLY A 38 30.18 9.35 -15.35
N SER A 39 31.38 9.52 -15.87
CA SER A 39 32.29 10.59 -15.43
C SER A 39 31.85 11.98 -15.86
N LYS A 40 30.85 12.06 -16.75
CA LYS A 40 30.20 13.30 -17.22
C LYS A 40 28.69 13.11 -17.30
N ASN A 41 27.95 14.20 -17.07
CA ASN A 41 26.50 14.23 -17.17
C ASN A 41 26.06 13.94 -18.62
N PRO A 42 25.18 12.95 -18.88
CA PRO A 42 24.75 12.60 -20.24
C PRO A 42 23.76 13.60 -20.87
N TYR A 43 23.32 14.63 -20.15
CA TYR A 43 22.35 15.63 -20.61
C TYR A 43 21.04 15.02 -21.17
N TRP A 44 20.62 13.87 -20.64
CA TRP A 44 19.41 13.19 -21.06
C TRP A 44 18.21 13.65 -20.22
N CYS A 45 17.19 14.21 -20.85
CA CYS A 45 15.92 14.58 -20.22
C CYS A 45 14.76 14.13 -21.12
N GLU A 46 13.89 13.28 -20.59
CA GLU A 46 12.64 12.88 -21.25
C GLU A 46 11.48 13.60 -20.56
N ALA A 47 10.75 14.44 -21.28
CA ALA A 47 9.56 15.09 -20.76
C ALA A 47 8.41 14.08 -20.69
N LYS A 48 7.86 13.85 -19.49
CA LYS A 48 6.67 13.03 -19.28
C LYS A 48 5.45 13.91 -19.01
N PRO A 49 4.25 13.56 -19.54
CA PRO A 49 3.04 14.32 -19.24
C PRO A 49 2.70 14.25 -17.74
N LEU A 50 2.56 15.42 -17.11
CA LEU A 50 2.31 15.55 -15.67
C LEU A 50 0.97 14.91 -15.22
N TYR A 51 -0.05 14.96 -16.08
CA TYR A 51 -1.42 14.52 -15.78
C TYR A 51 -1.86 13.32 -16.63
N SER A 52 -0.96 12.35 -16.79
CA SER A 52 -1.32 11.09 -17.46
C SER A 52 -2.44 10.38 -16.69
N PRO A 53 -3.55 9.97 -17.35
CA PRO A 53 -4.62 9.23 -16.70
C PRO A 53 -4.06 8.01 -15.96
N LYS A 54 -4.44 7.86 -14.70
CA LYS A 54 -3.98 6.80 -13.81
C LYS A 54 -5.11 6.32 -12.92
N VAL A 55 -4.98 5.10 -12.44
CA VAL A 55 -5.77 4.55 -11.35
C VAL A 55 -4.82 4.20 -10.21
N THR A 56 -5.22 4.49 -8.98
CA THR A 56 -4.51 4.02 -7.79
C THR A 56 -5.14 2.72 -7.35
N VAL A 57 -4.32 1.73 -7.06
CA VAL A 57 -4.74 0.44 -6.54
C VAL A 57 -4.16 0.30 -5.15
N TRP A 58 -5.00 -0.04 -4.19
CA TRP A 58 -4.59 -0.48 -2.86
C TRP A 58 -4.79 -1.99 -2.76
N ASP A 59 -3.84 -2.69 -2.17
CA ASP A 59 -3.95 -4.14 -1.96
C ASP A 59 -3.27 -4.54 -0.65
N ALA A 60 -3.76 -5.62 -0.03
CA ALA A 60 -3.21 -6.17 1.20
C ALA A 60 -2.70 -7.60 0.95
N VAL A 61 -1.47 -7.88 1.36
CA VAL A 61 -0.84 -9.18 1.18
C VAL A 61 -0.37 -9.71 2.53
N CYS A 62 -0.68 -10.97 2.81
CA CYS A 62 -0.12 -11.73 3.92
C CYS A 62 0.34 -13.11 3.45
N SER A 63 0.85 -13.92 4.37
CA SER A 63 1.27 -15.30 4.06
C SER A 63 0.16 -16.21 3.52
N ARG A 64 -1.11 -15.85 3.80
CA ARG A 64 -2.29 -16.66 3.47
C ARG A 64 -2.93 -16.24 2.14
N GLY A 65 -2.63 -15.05 1.63
CA GLY A 65 -3.19 -14.58 0.38
C GLY A 65 -3.19 -13.07 0.24
N ILE A 66 -4.07 -12.62 -0.66
CA ILE A 66 -4.19 -11.23 -1.09
C ILE A 66 -5.65 -10.81 -0.88
N ILE A 67 -5.89 -9.63 -0.30
CA ILE A 67 -7.21 -9.00 -0.16
C ILE A 67 -7.19 -7.66 -0.88
N GLY A 68 -7.96 -7.61 -1.97
CA GLY A 68 -7.99 -6.53 -2.94
C GLY A 68 -8.05 -7.15 -4.35
N PRO A 69 -7.69 -6.40 -5.40
CA PRO A 69 -7.33 -4.98 -5.41
C PRO A 69 -8.53 -4.05 -5.21
N PHE A 70 -8.34 -2.97 -4.46
CA PHE A 70 -9.30 -1.87 -4.35
C PHE A 70 -8.87 -0.69 -5.23
N PHE A 71 -9.79 -0.20 -6.05
CA PHE A 71 -9.48 0.82 -7.07
C PHE A 71 -9.94 2.20 -6.63
N ILE A 72 -9.00 3.15 -6.56
CA ILE A 72 -9.27 4.58 -6.36
C ILE A 72 -8.98 5.31 -7.66
N ARG A 73 -10.03 5.87 -8.27
CA ARG A 73 -9.91 6.63 -9.54
C ARG A 73 -9.44 8.06 -9.32
N GLU A 74 -9.63 8.59 -8.12
CA GLU A 74 -9.28 9.95 -7.75
C GLU A 74 -8.02 9.98 -6.86
N THR A 75 -7.71 11.15 -6.31
CA THR A 75 -6.65 11.30 -5.32
C THR A 75 -7.04 10.59 -4.03
N VAL A 76 -6.12 9.82 -3.45
CA VAL A 76 -6.32 9.21 -2.13
C VAL A 76 -6.46 10.32 -1.08
N THR A 77 -7.60 10.36 -0.42
CA THR A 77 -7.89 11.15 0.78
C THR A 77 -8.02 10.24 2.00
N SER A 78 -8.01 10.79 3.21
CA SER A 78 -8.26 10.02 4.43
C SER A 78 -9.60 9.30 4.40
N GLU A 79 -10.64 9.95 3.86
CA GLU A 79 -11.98 9.37 3.79
C GLU A 79 -12.01 8.18 2.83
N SER A 80 -11.39 8.32 1.65
CA SER A 80 -11.29 7.21 0.69
C SER A 80 -10.44 6.06 1.22
N TYR A 81 -9.43 6.36 2.03
CA TYR A 81 -8.56 5.38 2.66
C TYR A 81 -9.32 4.58 3.73
N VAL A 82 -10.05 5.25 4.61
CA VAL A 82 -10.90 4.60 5.63
C VAL A 82 -11.95 3.71 4.97
N ALA A 83 -12.60 4.16 3.89
CA ALA A 83 -13.56 3.34 3.16
C ALA A 83 -12.95 2.04 2.59
N ILE A 84 -11.68 2.07 2.17
CA ILE A 84 -10.95 0.85 1.75
C ILE A 84 -10.63 -0.03 2.95
N MET A 85 -10.18 0.56 4.06
CA MET A 85 -9.89 -0.20 5.27
C MET A 85 -11.14 -0.92 5.81
N GLU A 86 -12.31 -0.28 5.78
CA GLU A 86 -13.59 -0.89 6.12
C GLU A 86 -13.88 -2.11 5.23
N GLN A 87 -13.71 -1.98 3.91
CA GLN A 87 -13.90 -3.09 2.97
C GLN A 87 -12.88 -4.21 3.18
N PHE A 88 -11.63 -3.87 3.47
CA PHE A 88 -10.58 -4.81 3.82
C PHE A 88 -10.95 -5.60 5.07
N VAL A 89 -11.32 -4.92 6.16
CA VAL A 89 -11.72 -5.57 7.43
C VAL A 89 -12.93 -6.46 7.23
N ALA A 90 -13.95 -6.00 6.49
CA ALA A 90 -15.13 -6.80 6.19
C ALA A 90 -14.78 -8.07 5.38
N THR A 91 -13.89 -7.95 4.39
CA THR A 91 -13.43 -9.09 3.58
C THR A 91 -12.59 -10.05 4.42
N GLN A 92 -11.68 -9.53 5.24
CA GLN A 92 -10.81 -10.30 6.11
C GLN A 92 -11.61 -11.10 7.14
N GLN A 93 -12.66 -10.51 7.73
CA GLN A 93 -13.58 -11.19 8.65
C GLN A 93 -14.36 -12.36 8.01
N VAL A 94 -14.64 -12.30 6.71
CA VAL A 94 -15.34 -13.37 5.99
C VAL A 94 -14.38 -14.52 5.65
N LEU A 95 -13.12 -14.20 5.35
CA LEU A 95 -12.14 -15.17 4.88
C LEU A 95 -11.37 -15.88 6.00
N GLU A 96 -11.26 -15.26 7.18
CA GLU A 96 -10.37 -15.74 8.24
C GLU A 96 -11.09 -15.94 9.57
N ASP A 97 -10.79 -17.07 10.21
CA ASP A 97 -11.21 -17.34 11.59
C ASP A 97 -10.32 -16.53 12.54
N ARG A 98 -10.91 -15.65 13.36
CA ARG A 98 -10.24 -14.64 14.22
C ARG A 98 -9.45 -15.23 15.42
N THR A 99 -8.93 -16.44 15.27
CA THR A 99 -8.20 -17.16 16.32
C THR A 99 -6.82 -16.58 16.63
N ARG A 100 -6.30 -15.67 15.79
CA ARG A 100 -4.97 -15.06 15.93
C ARG A 100 -5.04 -13.54 15.96
N THR A 101 -4.10 -12.94 16.68
CA THR A 101 -3.89 -11.48 16.66
C THR A 101 -3.23 -11.09 15.34
N GLU A 102 -4.01 -10.47 14.47
CA GLU A 102 -3.54 -9.92 13.20
C GLU A 102 -2.82 -8.59 13.41
N ARG A 103 -1.82 -8.31 12.56
CA ARG A 103 -1.06 -7.06 12.58
C ARG A 103 -1.17 -6.37 11.24
N PHE A 104 -1.41 -5.07 11.30
CA PHE A 104 -1.56 -4.22 10.12
C PHE A 104 -0.28 -3.40 9.91
N MET A 105 0.26 -3.43 8.69
CA MET A 105 1.44 -2.66 8.29
C MET A 105 1.07 -1.74 7.12
N GLN A 106 1.28 -0.44 7.33
CA GLN A 106 1.12 0.62 6.32
C GLN A 106 2.35 1.55 6.33
N ASP A 107 2.52 2.33 5.27
CA ASP A 107 3.58 3.33 5.18
C ASP A 107 3.26 4.61 6.01
N GLY A 108 4.14 5.61 5.94
CA GLY A 108 4.00 6.87 6.65
C GLY A 108 3.28 7.99 5.89
N ALA A 109 2.53 7.70 4.82
CA ALA A 109 1.88 8.72 4.01
C ALA A 109 0.93 9.60 4.83
N ARG A 110 0.73 10.85 4.37
CA ARG A 110 -0.02 11.86 5.15
C ARG A 110 -1.47 11.42 5.40
N GLN A 111 -2.09 10.81 4.40
CA GLN A 111 -3.45 10.32 4.48
C GLN A 111 -3.62 9.22 5.52
N HIS A 112 -2.57 8.43 5.79
CA HIS A 112 -2.58 7.32 6.76
C HIS A 112 -2.40 7.80 8.20
N ARG A 113 -2.11 9.09 8.39
CA ARG A 113 -1.78 9.71 9.68
C ARG A 113 -2.75 10.82 10.07
N THR A 114 -3.99 10.74 9.59
CA THR A 114 -5.06 11.64 10.04
C THR A 114 -5.70 11.10 11.31
N GLU A 115 -6.36 11.97 12.07
CA GLU A 115 -7.12 11.58 13.26
C GLU A 115 -8.18 10.52 12.93
N GLN A 116 -8.84 10.66 11.79
CA GLN A 116 -9.87 9.71 11.35
C GLN A 116 -9.30 8.29 11.15
N VAL A 117 -8.12 8.17 10.53
CA VAL A 117 -7.48 6.87 10.31
C VAL A 117 -6.99 6.27 11.63
N PHE A 118 -6.46 7.09 12.54
CA PHE A 118 -6.07 6.57 13.86
C PHE A 118 -7.26 6.11 14.68
N ARG A 119 -8.37 6.87 14.67
CA ARG A 119 -9.61 6.43 15.32
C ARG A 119 -10.08 5.08 14.79
N PHE A 120 -10.06 4.88 13.46
CA PHE A 120 -10.41 3.60 12.86
C PHE A 120 -9.45 2.46 13.26
N LEU A 121 -8.16 2.73 13.37
CA LEU A 121 -7.15 1.73 13.77
C LEU A 121 -7.19 1.37 15.26
N ASP A 122 -7.71 2.27 16.09
CA ASP A 122 -7.85 2.08 17.54
C ASP A 122 -9.16 1.33 17.91
N GLU A 123 -10.08 1.14 16.97
CA GLU A 123 -11.34 0.38 17.11
C GLU A 123 -11.13 -1.15 17.07
#